data_AF-A0A2V2S045-F1
#
_entry.id   AF-A0A2V2S045-F1
#
_cell.length_a   1.000
_cell.length_b   1.000
_cell.length_c   1.000
_cell.angle_alpha   90.00
_cell.angle_beta   90.00
_cell.angle_gamma   90.00
#
_symmetry.space_group_name_H-M   'P 1'
#
loop_
_entity.id
_entity.type
_entity.pdbx_description
1 polymer ?
#
loop_
_entity_poly.entity_id
_entity_poly.type
_entity_poly.pdbx_seq_one_letter_code
_entity_poly.pdbx_strand_id
1 'polypeptide(L)'
;MRTESPQQAVEPQVARPLATSAPRYIASRSELLKSFLEGLALRFSKKRLLIAGPYAGEFGHEIMDFQSYVRWLRPRYDQVHVITFAGREPLYRGCQVHAHGYDLRTAGYQFGSISHQQIKQDALEFARRNGIEDCDFFSTAHLATGYHRKLLFGQTHEVFGPPGPVVLNGKVLFHFRSIAKVGPDTTRNFLPELAEEVCRLCRSRGLELACIGHPAYSLCPAGSEDWRTEDLEQTVARLAGCALVAGELSGPLHLAAYCAKPIVTWVPEKSRLTNAFRRNPFNVPVTVVRDDTTNPSPDEVVAKLQSAVSAS
;
A
#
# COMPACT_ATOMS: atom_id res chain seq x y z
N MET A 1 48.92 11.76 -0.96
CA MET A 1 48.09 12.22 0.17
C MET A 1 46.72 11.59 0.00
N ARG A 2 46.37 10.59 0.82
CA ARG A 2 45.05 9.98 0.85
C ARG A 2 44.20 10.77 1.84
N THR A 3 43.13 11.39 1.36
CA THR A 3 42.13 12.08 2.17
C THR A 3 41.22 11.02 2.80
N GLU A 4 41.29 10.89 4.13
CA GLU A 4 40.41 10.05 4.91
C GLU A 4 38.99 10.63 4.92
N SER A 5 38.01 9.80 4.59
CA SER A 5 36.59 10.16 4.62
C SER A 5 36.08 10.20 6.07
N PRO A 6 35.26 11.20 6.47
CA PRO A 6 34.78 11.28 7.85
C PRO A 6 33.80 10.14 8.14
N GLN A 7 34.12 9.33 9.16
CA GLN A 7 33.18 8.37 9.74
C GLN A 7 31.98 9.13 10.30
N GLN A 8 30.80 8.96 9.70
CA GLN A 8 29.54 9.45 10.26
C GLN A 8 29.25 8.68 11.55
N ALA A 9 29.20 9.41 12.67
CA ALA A 9 28.80 8.87 13.96
C ALA A 9 27.36 8.35 13.90
N VAL A 10 27.19 7.08 14.24
CA VAL A 10 25.87 6.45 14.40
C VAL A 10 25.26 6.99 15.69
N GLU A 11 24.26 7.86 15.58
CA GLU A 11 23.52 8.35 16.75
C GLU A 11 22.89 7.17 17.51
N PRO A 12 23.07 7.09 18.85
CA PRO A 12 22.48 6.03 19.65
C PRO A 12 20.95 6.11 19.60
N GLN A 13 20.30 5.00 19.24
CA GLN A 13 18.84 4.89 19.26
C GLN A 13 18.33 5.05 20.69
N VAL A 14 17.85 6.25 21.02
CA VAL A 14 17.16 6.54 22.27
C VAL A 14 15.91 5.66 22.36
N ALA A 15 15.80 4.88 23.44
CA ALA A 15 14.64 4.03 23.73
C ALA A 15 13.37 4.89 23.75
N ARG A 16 12.54 4.78 22.71
CA ARG A 16 11.28 5.51 22.61
C ARG A 16 10.25 4.91 23.58
N PRO A 17 9.45 5.73 24.28
CA PRO A 17 8.38 5.25 25.15
C PRO A 17 7.45 4.28 24.41
N LEU A 18 6.98 3.24 25.10
CA LEU A 18 5.95 2.32 24.62
C LEU A 18 4.69 3.11 24.30
N ALA A 19 4.51 3.40 23.02
CA ALA A 19 3.41 4.23 22.55
C ALA A 19 2.09 3.46 22.65
N THR A 20 1.10 4.07 23.30
CA THR A 20 -0.29 3.63 23.28
C THR A 20 -0.75 3.55 21.83
N SER A 21 -1.43 2.46 21.46
CA SER A 21 -1.89 2.25 20.08
C SER A 21 -2.63 3.48 19.59
N ALA A 22 -2.19 4.05 18.46
CA ALA A 22 -2.83 5.22 17.88
C ALA A 22 -4.35 4.98 17.80
N PRO A 23 -5.18 5.89 18.34
CA PRO A 23 -6.60 5.66 18.45
C PRO A 23 -7.19 5.48 17.04
N ARG A 24 -7.83 4.34 16.82
CA ARG A 24 -8.67 4.12 15.65
C ARG A 24 -9.94 4.95 15.84
N TYR A 25 -10.28 5.77 14.86
CA TYR A 25 -11.58 6.45 14.88
C TYR A 25 -12.70 5.40 14.69
N ILE A 26 -13.68 5.44 15.60
CA ILE A 26 -14.86 4.57 15.57
C ILE A 26 -16.08 5.47 15.38
N ALA A 27 -16.68 5.40 14.20
CA ALA A 27 -17.89 6.14 13.89
C ALA A 27 -19.07 5.69 14.76
N SER A 28 -19.86 6.64 15.22
CA SER A 28 -21.12 6.41 15.91
C SER A 28 -22.18 5.80 14.97
N ARG A 29 -23.23 5.17 15.52
CA ARG A 29 -24.34 4.62 14.72
C ARG A 29 -25.03 5.68 13.86
N SER A 30 -25.17 6.90 14.36
CA SER A 30 -25.76 8.02 13.62
C SER A 30 -24.88 8.46 12.45
N GLU A 31 -23.55 8.53 12.64
CA GLU A 31 -22.60 8.81 11.55
C GLU A 31 -22.62 7.72 10.48
N LEU A 32 -22.71 6.45 10.88
CA LEU A 32 -22.84 5.33 9.94
C LEU A 32 -24.14 5.42 9.14
N LEU A 33 -25.27 5.67 9.77
CA LEU A 33 -26.55 5.84 9.06
C LEU A 33 -26.52 7.05 8.12
N LYS A 34 -25.93 8.16 8.56
CA LYS A 34 -25.75 9.36 7.72
C LYS A 34 -24.90 9.05 6.50
N SER A 35 -23.76 8.38 6.69
CA SER A 35 -22.86 7.98 5.60
C SER A 35 -23.53 7.01 4.63
N PHE A 36 -24.46 6.18 5.12
CA PHE A 36 -25.28 5.29 4.28
C PHE A 36 -26.22 6.09 3.38
N LEU A 37 -26.94 7.05 3.94
CA LEU A 37 -27.86 7.91 3.19
C LEU A 37 -27.10 8.79 2.18
N GLU A 38 -25.94 9.33 2.57
CA GLU A 38 -25.04 10.04 1.67
C GLU A 38 -24.57 9.12 0.52
N GLY A 39 -24.23 7.86 0.82
CA GLY A 39 -23.87 6.87 -0.19
C GLY A 39 -25.01 6.48 -1.13
N LEU A 40 -26.25 6.44 -0.63
CA LEU A 40 -27.45 6.23 -1.45
C LEU A 40 -27.67 7.41 -2.40
N ALA A 41 -27.55 8.64 -1.89
CA ALA A 41 -27.62 9.85 -2.70
C ALA A 41 -26.53 9.85 -3.78
N LEU A 42 -25.28 9.53 -3.41
CA LEU A 42 -24.15 9.38 -4.34
C LEU A 42 -24.45 8.35 -5.44
N ARG A 43 -25.07 7.21 -5.10
CA ARG A 43 -25.42 6.16 -6.05
C ARG A 43 -26.47 6.59 -7.08
N PHE A 44 -27.31 7.57 -6.78
CA PHE A 44 -28.38 8.05 -7.68
C PHE A 44 -28.19 9.49 -8.16
N SER A 45 -27.07 10.11 -7.81
CA SER A 45 -26.77 11.48 -8.21
C SER A 45 -26.63 11.60 -9.73
N LYS A 46 -27.01 12.78 -10.23
CA LYS A 46 -26.85 13.23 -11.62
C LYS A 46 -25.76 14.28 -11.81
N LYS A 47 -25.03 14.60 -10.73
CA LYS A 47 -23.94 15.57 -10.82
C LYS A 47 -22.80 15.03 -11.67
N ARG A 48 -22.03 15.95 -12.26
CA ARG A 48 -20.99 15.65 -13.24
C ARG A 48 -19.59 15.56 -12.62
N LEU A 49 -19.44 16.01 -11.38
CA LEU A 49 -18.17 16.13 -10.65
C LEU A 49 -18.18 15.29 -9.37
N LEU A 50 -17.09 14.56 -9.13
CA LEU A 50 -16.86 13.81 -7.89
C LEU A 50 -15.57 14.29 -7.22
N ILE A 51 -15.64 14.53 -5.91
CA ILE A 51 -14.47 14.68 -5.03
C ILE A 51 -14.37 13.44 -4.15
N ALA A 52 -13.28 12.69 -4.28
CA ALA A 52 -12.96 11.52 -3.50
C ALA A 52 -11.84 11.81 -2.50
N GLY A 53 -12.09 11.64 -1.19
CA GLY A 53 -11.11 11.86 -0.13
C GLY A 53 -11.47 13.02 0.81
N PRO A 54 -10.50 13.51 1.62
CA PRO A 54 -9.11 13.05 1.70
C PRO A 54 -8.96 11.59 2.15
N TYR A 55 -8.02 10.86 1.55
CA TYR A 55 -7.61 9.53 2.01
C TYR A 55 -6.32 9.62 2.83
N ALA A 56 -6.42 9.44 4.14
CA ALA A 56 -5.26 9.45 5.03
C ALA A 56 -5.09 8.14 5.81
N GLY A 57 -5.34 7.00 5.14
CA GLY A 57 -5.17 5.67 5.72
C GLY A 57 -3.85 5.00 5.32
N GLU A 58 -3.74 3.70 5.60
CA GLU A 58 -2.60 2.88 5.21
C GLU A 58 -2.57 2.64 3.70
N PHE A 59 -1.37 2.65 3.11
CA PHE A 59 -1.16 2.45 1.68
C PHE A 59 -1.77 1.14 1.14
N GLY A 60 -1.66 0.04 1.91
CA GLY A 60 -2.27 -1.23 1.50
C GLY A 60 -3.79 -1.12 1.36
N HIS A 61 -4.47 -0.43 2.27
CA HIS A 61 -5.93 -0.23 2.19
C HIS A 61 -6.32 0.75 1.08
N GLU A 62 -5.42 1.66 0.71
CA GLU A 62 -5.62 2.53 -0.44
C GLU A 62 -5.67 1.70 -1.73
N ILE A 63 -4.68 0.82 -1.91
CA ILE A 63 -4.55 -0.08 -3.07
C ILE A 63 -5.71 -1.08 -3.12
N MET A 64 -5.98 -1.77 -2.01
CA MET A 64 -6.89 -2.90 -1.98
C MET A 64 -8.37 -2.49 -1.98
N ASP A 65 -8.68 -1.38 -1.32
CA ASP A 65 -10.05 -0.96 -1.07
C ASP A 65 -10.33 0.38 -1.77
N PHE A 66 -9.81 1.50 -1.25
CA PHE A 66 -10.29 2.84 -1.61
C PHE A 66 -10.20 3.15 -3.11
N GLN A 67 -9.06 2.91 -3.76
CA GLN A 67 -8.89 3.22 -5.18
C GLN A 67 -9.87 2.46 -6.08
N SER A 68 -10.18 1.21 -5.75
CA SER A 68 -11.06 0.37 -6.57
C SER A 68 -12.51 0.87 -6.57
N TYR A 69 -12.95 1.48 -5.45
CA TYR A 69 -14.25 2.14 -5.38
C TYR A 69 -14.28 3.46 -6.15
N VAL A 70 -13.21 4.25 -6.09
CA VAL A 70 -13.07 5.45 -6.91
C VAL A 70 -13.13 5.10 -8.40
N ARG A 71 -12.44 4.04 -8.83
CA ARG A 71 -12.49 3.56 -10.22
C ARG A 71 -13.86 3.08 -10.63
N TRP A 72 -14.60 2.41 -9.75
CA TRP A 72 -15.98 2.00 -10.03
C TRP A 72 -16.92 3.21 -10.21
N LEU A 73 -16.70 4.28 -9.45
CA LEU A 73 -17.47 5.52 -9.58
C LEU A 73 -17.08 6.32 -10.82
N ARG A 74 -15.81 6.29 -11.24
CA ARG A 74 -15.24 7.15 -12.30
C ARG A 74 -16.10 7.25 -13.57
N PRO A 75 -16.61 6.16 -14.18
CA PRO A 75 -17.36 6.25 -15.44
C PRO A 75 -18.67 7.03 -15.36
N ARG A 76 -19.13 7.40 -14.14
CA ARG A 76 -20.38 8.12 -13.90
C ARG A 76 -20.21 9.63 -13.82
N TYR A 77 -18.97 10.11 -13.80
CA TYR A 77 -18.62 11.52 -13.65
C TYR A 77 -17.71 11.92 -14.80
N ASP A 78 -17.84 13.16 -15.25
CA ASP A 78 -16.95 13.70 -16.28
C ASP A 78 -15.58 14.06 -15.71
N GLN A 79 -15.56 14.43 -14.42
CA GLN A 79 -14.36 14.81 -13.69
C GLN A 79 -14.38 14.20 -12.30
N VAL A 80 -13.24 13.62 -11.92
CA VAL A 80 -13.02 13.05 -10.59
C VAL A 80 -11.75 13.66 -10.01
N HIS A 81 -11.89 14.33 -8.87
CA HIS A 81 -10.79 14.83 -8.06
C HIS A 81 -10.53 13.85 -6.92
N VAL A 82 -9.29 13.40 -6.75
CA VAL A 82 -8.90 12.49 -5.67
C VAL A 82 -7.92 13.22 -4.76
N ILE A 83 -8.26 13.35 -3.48
CA ILE A 83 -7.42 13.98 -2.46
C ILE A 83 -6.74 12.85 -1.66
N THR A 84 -5.42 12.72 -1.77
CA THR A 84 -4.64 11.64 -1.13
C THR A 84 -3.20 12.09 -0.83
N PHE A 85 -2.29 11.18 -0.49
CA PHE A 85 -0.86 11.44 -0.36
C PHE A 85 -0.22 11.82 -1.70
N ALA A 86 0.86 12.59 -1.67
CA ALA A 86 1.64 12.94 -2.86
C ALA A 86 2.22 11.69 -3.57
N GLY A 87 2.32 11.73 -4.89
CA GLY A 87 2.89 10.63 -5.69
C GLY A 87 1.94 9.44 -5.88
N ARG A 88 0.63 9.62 -5.70
CA ARG A 88 -0.40 8.56 -5.81
C ARG A 88 -1.11 8.53 -7.17
N GLU A 89 -0.71 9.37 -8.10
CA GLU A 89 -1.23 9.46 -9.47
C GLU A 89 -1.39 8.09 -10.16
N PRO A 90 -0.43 7.13 -10.06
CA PRO A 90 -0.56 5.83 -10.70
C PRO A 90 -1.77 5.01 -10.23
N LEU A 91 -2.26 5.23 -9.00
CA LEU A 91 -3.44 4.52 -8.47
C LEU A 91 -4.76 5.04 -9.05
N TYR A 92 -4.78 6.26 -9.60
CA TYR A 92 -6.01 6.95 -10.00
C TYR A 92 -5.95 7.47 -11.43
N ARG A 93 -5.34 6.72 -12.35
CA ARG A 93 -5.25 7.12 -13.76
C ARG A 93 -6.62 7.49 -14.33
N GLY A 94 -6.66 8.65 -14.99
CA GLY A 94 -7.89 9.27 -15.48
C GLY A 94 -8.62 10.14 -14.46
N CYS A 95 -8.07 10.35 -13.26
CA CYS A 95 -8.55 11.32 -12.27
C CYS A 95 -7.55 12.47 -12.10
N GLN A 96 -8.01 13.59 -11.55
CA GLN A 96 -7.15 14.68 -11.10
C GLN A 96 -6.75 14.43 -9.64
N VAL A 97 -5.47 14.14 -9.39
CA VAL A 97 -4.99 13.80 -8.05
C VAL A 97 -4.41 15.03 -7.35
N HIS A 98 -4.77 15.20 -6.08
CA HIS A 98 -4.43 16.34 -5.24
C HIS A 98 -3.79 15.85 -3.95
N ALA A 99 -2.60 16.37 -3.63
CA ALA A 99 -1.92 16.04 -2.39
C ALA A 99 -2.52 16.81 -1.22
N HIS A 100 -2.74 16.13 -0.09
CA HIS A 100 -3.03 16.76 1.20
C HIS A 100 -1.80 16.74 2.13
N GLY A 101 -1.84 17.53 3.20
CA GLY A 101 -0.74 17.66 4.17
C GLY A 101 -0.69 16.62 5.31
N TYR A 102 -1.54 15.59 5.31
CA TYR A 102 -1.49 14.57 6.37
C TYR A 102 -0.15 13.83 6.40
N ASP A 103 0.38 13.60 7.61
CA ASP A 103 1.62 12.85 7.81
C ASP A 103 1.34 11.34 7.77
N LEU A 104 2.00 10.63 6.86
CA LEU A 104 1.96 9.17 6.72
C LEU A 104 2.23 8.43 8.04
N ARG A 105 3.09 8.98 8.92
CA ARG A 105 3.41 8.39 10.23
C ARG A 105 2.22 8.43 11.18
N THR A 106 1.30 9.35 10.97
CA THR A 106 0.09 9.56 11.77
C THR A 106 -1.18 9.07 11.09
N ALA A 107 -1.07 8.51 9.88
CA ALA A 107 -2.18 8.03 9.05
C ALA A 107 -3.00 6.88 9.67
N GLY A 108 -2.74 6.50 10.93
CA GLY A 108 -3.52 5.54 11.69
C GLY A 108 -3.52 4.12 11.09
N TYR A 109 -4.44 3.29 11.58
CA TYR A 109 -4.64 1.93 11.09
C TYR A 109 -5.80 1.88 10.08
N GLN A 110 -5.72 1.03 9.06
CA GLN A 110 -6.75 0.89 8.01
C GLN A 110 -7.01 2.19 7.24
N PHE A 111 -8.18 2.80 7.42
CA PHE A 111 -8.60 4.04 6.75
C PHE A 111 -8.17 5.30 7.52
N GLY A 112 -7.40 5.12 8.58
CA GLY A 112 -6.82 6.18 9.40
C GLY A 112 -7.66 6.59 10.60
N SER A 113 -7.23 7.67 11.23
CA SER A 113 -7.78 8.19 12.50
C SER A 113 -8.63 9.44 12.32
N ILE A 114 -8.82 9.91 11.08
CA ILE A 114 -9.60 11.12 10.78
C ILE A 114 -11.09 10.82 10.94
N SER A 115 -11.80 11.72 11.62
CA SER A 115 -13.26 11.63 11.76
C SER A 115 -13.98 11.87 10.44
N HIS A 116 -15.20 11.32 10.30
CA HIS A 116 -16.02 11.55 9.11
C HIS A 116 -16.34 13.04 8.90
N GLN A 117 -16.53 13.78 9.99
CA GLN A 117 -16.78 15.22 9.93
C GLN A 117 -15.58 15.98 9.38
N GLN A 118 -14.37 15.69 9.84
CA GLN A 118 -13.15 16.35 9.37
C GLN A 118 -12.91 16.06 7.88
N ILE A 119 -13.04 14.80 7.46
CA ILE A 119 -12.94 14.41 6.04
C ILE A 119 -13.91 15.23 5.19
N LYS A 120 -15.17 15.37 5.64
CA LYS A 120 -16.19 16.14 4.92
C LYS A 120 -15.84 17.63 4.86
N GLN A 121 -15.36 18.21 5.96
CA GLN A 121 -14.94 19.61 6.02
C GLN A 121 -13.78 19.89 5.07
N ASP A 122 -12.76 19.03 5.05
CA ASP A 122 -11.61 19.17 4.16
C ASP A 122 -12.02 19.10 2.69
N ALA A 123 -12.91 18.18 2.33
CA ALA A 123 -13.39 18.05 0.96
C ALA A 123 -14.21 19.28 0.52
N LEU A 124 -15.04 19.84 1.42
CA LEU A 124 -15.78 21.08 1.16
C LEU A 124 -14.85 22.29 1.03
N GLU A 125 -13.82 22.37 1.86
CA GLU A 125 -12.80 23.41 1.75
C GLU A 125 -12.02 23.31 0.43
N PHE A 126 -11.63 22.09 0.04
CA PHE A 126 -11.01 21.84 -1.25
C PHE A 126 -11.92 22.30 -2.39
N ALA A 127 -13.21 21.93 -2.37
CA ALA A 127 -14.18 22.32 -3.39
C ALA A 127 -14.27 23.86 -3.51
N ARG A 128 -14.46 24.54 -2.37
CA ARG A 128 -14.54 26.01 -2.29
C ARG A 128 -13.28 26.69 -2.82
N ARG A 129 -12.09 26.21 -2.44
CA ARG A 129 -10.81 26.80 -2.86
C ARG A 129 -10.54 26.66 -4.36
N ASN A 130 -11.10 25.62 -4.99
CA ASN A 130 -10.92 25.35 -6.41
C ASN A 130 -12.12 25.80 -7.25
N GLY A 131 -13.10 26.51 -6.66
CA GLY A 131 -14.30 26.95 -7.37
C GLY A 131 -15.16 25.80 -7.91
N ILE A 132 -15.11 24.63 -7.26
CA ILE A 132 -15.90 23.46 -7.64
C ILE A 132 -17.26 23.54 -6.98
N GLU A 133 -18.27 23.88 -7.76
CA GLU A 133 -19.68 23.87 -7.37
C GLU A 133 -20.36 22.58 -7.88
N ASP A 134 -21.52 22.26 -7.31
CA ASP A 134 -22.35 21.12 -7.71
C ASP A 134 -21.59 19.78 -7.91
N CYS A 135 -20.87 19.36 -6.87
CA CYS A 135 -20.14 18.10 -6.84
C CYS A 135 -20.73 17.10 -5.83
N ASP A 136 -20.41 15.83 -6.03
CA ASP A 136 -20.60 14.78 -5.03
C ASP A 136 -19.32 14.50 -4.24
N PHE A 137 -19.48 13.90 -3.07
CA PHE A 137 -18.40 13.54 -2.19
C PHE A 137 -18.38 12.03 -1.95
N PHE A 138 -17.20 11.42 -2.12
CA PHE A 138 -16.93 10.04 -1.74
C PHE A 138 -15.74 9.99 -0.79
N SER A 139 -15.75 9.10 0.19
CA SER A 139 -14.71 9.04 1.22
C SER A 139 -14.70 7.70 1.95
N THR A 140 -13.73 7.50 2.84
CA THR A 140 -13.64 6.29 3.67
C THR A 140 -14.84 6.10 4.61
N ALA A 141 -15.59 7.18 4.91
CA ALA A 141 -16.85 7.09 5.65
C ALA A 141 -17.88 6.19 4.96
N HIS A 142 -17.93 6.25 3.62
CA HIS A 142 -18.78 5.43 2.79
C HIS A 142 -18.34 3.95 2.75
N LEU A 143 -17.13 3.65 3.23
CA LEU A 143 -16.54 2.30 3.26
C LEU A 143 -16.51 1.71 4.67
N ALA A 144 -17.06 2.43 5.67
CA ALA A 144 -16.94 2.10 7.08
C ALA A 144 -17.58 0.75 7.45
N THR A 145 -18.62 0.30 6.74
CA THR A 145 -19.24 -1.01 6.99
C THR A 145 -19.31 -1.88 5.74
N GLY A 146 -19.28 -3.21 5.94
CA GLY A 146 -19.44 -4.17 4.85
C GLY A 146 -20.77 -4.05 4.10
N TYR A 147 -21.83 -3.55 4.75
CA TYR A 147 -23.12 -3.32 4.09
C TYR A 147 -23.07 -2.17 3.09
N HIS A 148 -22.43 -1.04 3.44
CA HIS A 148 -22.25 0.06 2.50
C HIS A 148 -21.49 -0.41 1.25
N ARG A 149 -20.39 -1.12 1.50
CA ARG A 149 -19.51 -1.66 0.46
C ARG A 149 -20.21 -2.63 -0.49
N LYS A 150 -21.15 -3.45 -0.01
CA LYS A 150 -21.83 -4.48 -0.81
C LYS A 150 -23.12 -4.00 -1.47
N LEU A 151 -23.87 -3.12 -0.80
CA LEU A 151 -25.21 -2.71 -1.25
C LEU A 151 -25.15 -1.46 -2.13
N LEU A 152 -24.26 -0.52 -1.82
CA LEU A 152 -24.25 0.79 -2.46
C LEU A 152 -23.19 0.92 -3.55
N PHE A 153 -22.10 0.18 -3.44
CA PHE A 153 -20.92 0.37 -4.30
C PHE A 153 -20.41 -0.94 -4.87
N GLY A 154 -19.69 -0.83 -5.99
CA GLY A 154 -18.88 -1.91 -6.54
C GLY A 154 -17.40 -1.56 -6.46
N GLN A 155 -16.54 -2.52 -6.76
CA GLN A 155 -15.10 -2.31 -6.93
C GLN A 155 -14.75 -2.60 -8.39
N THR A 156 -13.93 -1.73 -8.98
CA THR A 156 -13.30 -1.97 -10.28
C THR A 156 -11.80 -2.06 -10.06
N HIS A 157 -11.24 -3.23 -10.35
CA HIS A 157 -9.82 -3.50 -10.24
C HIS A 157 -9.20 -3.50 -11.65
N GLU A 158 -8.06 -2.84 -11.82
CA GLU A 158 -7.29 -2.92 -13.07
C GLU A 158 -5.82 -3.16 -12.74
N VAL A 159 -5.13 -3.86 -13.64
CA VAL A 159 -3.69 -4.10 -13.52
C VAL A 159 -2.94 -2.78 -13.72
N PHE A 160 -2.00 -2.48 -12.82
CA PHE A 160 -1.12 -1.33 -12.94
C PHE A 160 0.08 -1.71 -13.78
N GLY A 161 0.27 -1.02 -14.90
CA GLY A 161 1.51 -1.04 -15.67
C GLY A 161 2.08 0.38 -15.81
N PRO A 162 3.34 0.56 -16.19
CA PRO A 162 3.86 1.88 -16.55
C PRO A 162 3.15 2.46 -17.79
N PRO A 163 3.21 3.78 -18.05
CA PRO A 163 2.64 4.40 -19.24
C PRO A 163 3.38 4.00 -20.53
N GLY A 164 4.61 3.48 -20.42
CA GLY A 164 5.43 3.05 -21.55
C GLY A 164 5.73 1.54 -21.56
N PRO A 165 6.55 1.09 -22.52
CA PRO A 165 6.99 -0.30 -22.58
C PRO A 165 7.65 -0.76 -21.28
N VAL A 166 7.36 -1.99 -20.87
CA VAL A 166 7.96 -2.63 -19.71
C VAL A 166 9.32 -3.20 -20.10
N VAL A 167 10.38 -2.81 -19.38
CA VAL A 167 11.70 -3.44 -19.51
C VAL A 167 11.76 -4.61 -18.53
N LEU A 168 11.75 -5.82 -19.08
CA LEU A 168 11.93 -7.03 -18.27
C LEU A 168 13.36 -7.09 -17.76
N ASN A 169 13.53 -7.28 -16.46
CA ASN A 169 14.83 -7.38 -15.81
C ASN A 169 15.05 -8.73 -15.11
N GLY A 170 14.01 -9.56 -14.97
CA GLY A 170 14.10 -10.89 -14.36
C GLY A 170 14.48 -10.90 -12.88
N LYS A 171 14.61 -9.73 -12.22
CA LYS A 171 15.02 -9.63 -10.83
C LYS A 171 13.94 -10.14 -9.89
N VAL A 172 14.35 -10.61 -8.73
CA VAL A 172 13.49 -10.83 -7.57
C VAL A 172 13.44 -9.51 -6.78
N LEU A 173 12.23 -8.98 -6.61
CA LEU A 173 12.02 -7.77 -5.81
C LEU A 173 11.69 -8.11 -4.37
N PHE A 174 12.46 -7.56 -3.44
CA PHE A 174 12.18 -7.69 -2.02
C PHE A 174 11.55 -6.41 -1.45
N HIS A 175 10.61 -6.61 -0.53
CA HIS A 175 10.22 -5.61 0.44
C HIS A 175 10.36 -6.20 1.85
N PHE A 176 11.51 -5.96 2.48
CA PHE A 176 11.75 -6.34 3.87
C PHE A 176 11.26 -5.23 4.79
N ARG A 177 10.13 -5.44 5.47
CA ARG A 177 9.55 -4.41 6.34
C ARG A 177 10.47 -4.15 7.54
N SER A 178 10.78 -2.88 7.79
CA SER A 178 11.52 -2.42 8.96
C SER A 178 10.96 -1.10 9.47
N ILE A 179 9.78 -1.17 10.08
CA ILE A 179 9.07 0.00 10.59
C ILE A 179 8.97 -0.07 12.12
N ALA A 180 9.35 1.01 12.79
CA ALA A 180 9.00 1.23 14.18
C ALA A 180 7.54 1.71 14.26
N LYS A 181 6.59 0.76 14.17
CA LYS A 181 5.16 1.08 14.20
C LYS A 181 4.68 1.26 15.64
N VAL A 182 3.92 2.31 15.89
CA VAL A 182 3.14 2.47 17.13
C VAL A 182 1.86 1.63 17.00
N GLY A 183 1.63 0.68 17.91
CA GLY A 183 0.40 -0.13 17.95
C GLY A 183 0.64 -1.63 18.12
N PRO A 184 -0.41 -2.46 17.95
CA PRO A 184 -0.34 -3.90 18.24
C PRO A 184 0.47 -4.71 17.22
N ASP A 185 0.94 -4.06 16.14
CA ASP A 185 1.50 -4.72 14.97
C ASP A 185 3.02 -4.47 14.81
N THR A 186 3.75 -4.65 15.91
CA THR A 186 5.19 -4.40 16.04
C THR A 186 6.07 -5.60 15.68
N THR A 187 5.52 -6.82 15.68
CA THR A 187 6.28 -8.08 15.53
C THR A 187 6.52 -8.52 14.09
N ARG A 188 6.08 -7.72 13.12
CA ARG A 188 6.05 -8.06 11.69
C ARG A 188 7.30 -7.76 10.90
N ASN A 189 8.27 -7.09 11.49
CA ASN A 189 9.51 -6.80 10.78
C ASN A 189 10.31 -8.09 10.65
N PHE A 190 10.83 -8.33 9.45
CA PHE A 190 11.83 -9.35 9.21
C PHE A 190 13.15 -8.91 9.82
N LEU A 191 13.82 -9.84 10.50
CA LEU A 191 15.07 -9.56 11.18
C LEU A 191 16.17 -9.18 10.16
N PRO A 192 16.93 -8.09 10.40
CA PRO A 192 17.95 -7.64 9.45
C PRO A 192 18.99 -8.71 9.09
N GLU A 193 19.44 -9.49 10.06
CA GLU A 193 20.38 -10.59 9.86
C GLU A 193 19.82 -11.69 8.95
N LEU A 194 18.51 -11.96 9.03
CA LEU A 194 17.85 -12.91 8.13
C LEU A 194 17.68 -12.32 6.73
N ALA A 195 17.40 -11.02 6.61
CA ALA A 195 17.33 -10.34 5.32
C ALA A 195 18.67 -10.39 4.58
N GLU A 196 19.77 -10.12 5.28
CA GLU A 196 21.14 -10.25 4.77
C GLU A 196 21.42 -11.68 4.30
N GLU A 197 21.09 -12.68 5.13
CA GLU A 197 21.35 -14.07 4.80
C GLU A 197 20.52 -14.57 3.61
N VAL A 198 19.23 -14.20 3.52
CA VAL A 198 18.38 -14.50 2.36
C VAL A 198 18.99 -13.91 1.08
N CYS A 199 19.41 -12.66 1.11
CA CYS A 199 19.99 -12.00 -0.07
C CYS A 199 21.34 -12.63 -0.46
N ARG A 200 22.19 -12.97 0.51
CA ARG A 200 23.45 -13.68 0.28
C ARG A 200 23.21 -15.04 -0.39
N LEU A 201 22.27 -15.83 0.15
CA LEU A 201 21.92 -17.14 -0.41
C LEU A 201 21.33 -17.03 -1.81
N CYS A 202 20.40 -16.10 -2.05
CA CYS A 202 19.83 -15.87 -3.38
C CYS A 202 20.91 -15.56 -4.43
N ARG A 203 21.86 -14.67 -4.12
CA ARG A 203 22.98 -14.36 -5.01
C ARG A 203 23.90 -15.55 -5.25
N SER A 204 24.17 -16.35 -4.21
CA SER A 204 24.95 -17.59 -4.38
C SER A 204 24.30 -18.61 -5.32
N ARG A 205 22.99 -18.44 -5.58
CA ARG A 205 22.19 -19.22 -6.54
C ARG A 205 21.99 -18.50 -7.88
N GLY A 206 22.69 -17.40 -8.13
CA GLY A 206 22.63 -16.65 -9.38
C GLY A 206 21.41 -15.76 -9.56
N LEU A 207 20.65 -15.48 -8.48
CA LEU A 207 19.50 -14.57 -8.55
C LEU A 207 19.95 -13.10 -8.46
N GLU A 208 19.39 -12.27 -9.33
CA GLU A 208 19.53 -10.82 -9.25
C GLU A 208 18.43 -10.21 -8.38
N LEU A 209 18.81 -9.28 -7.51
CA LEU A 209 17.95 -8.76 -6.45
C LEU A 209 17.86 -7.24 -6.47
N ALA A 210 16.67 -6.71 -6.17
CA ALA A 210 16.49 -5.31 -5.80
C ALA A 210 15.50 -5.17 -4.65
N CYS A 211 15.57 -4.06 -3.91
CA CYS A 211 14.70 -3.77 -2.78
C CYS A 211 13.83 -2.54 -3.06
N ILE A 212 12.53 -2.66 -2.79
CA ILE A 212 11.55 -1.57 -2.87
C ILE A 212 11.02 -1.21 -1.49
N GLY A 213 10.37 -0.05 -1.35
CA GLY A 213 9.82 0.43 -0.09
C GLY A 213 10.22 1.88 0.14
N HIS A 214 10.37 2.27 1.41
CA HIS A 214 10.93 3.57 1.79
C HIS A 214 12.17 3.33 2.65
N PRO A 215 13.29 4.09 2.51
CA PRO A 215 14.55 3.75 3.18
C PRO A 215 14.44 3.78 4.71
N ALA A 216 13.54 4.59 5.25
CA ALA A 216 13.27 4.66 6.69
C ALA A 216 12.39 3.53 7.23
N TYR A 217 11.73 2.74 6.36
CA TYR A 217 10.70 1.76 6.75
C TYR A 217 10.91 0.36 6.17
N SER A 218 12.00 0.15 5.44
CA SER A 218 12.32 -1.10 4.79
C SER A 218 13.82 -1.29 4.70
N LEU A 219 14.29 -2.54 4.67
CA LEU A 219 15.71 -2.88 4.56
C LEU A 219 16.14 -3.00 3.10
N CYS A 220 17.41 -2.70 2.83
CA CYS A 220 18.08 -3.08 1.60
C CYS A 220 19.42 -3.73 1.98
N PRO A 221 19.46 -5.06 2.08
CA PRO A 221 20.67 -5.80 2.38
C PRO A 221 21.80 -5.54 1.38
N ALA A 222 23.05 -5.67 1.83
CA ALA A 222 24.22 -5.41 0.99
C ALA A 222 24.22 -6.26 -0.28
N GLY A 223 24.61 -5.66 -1.41
CA GLY A 223 24.66 -6.33 -2.72
C GLY A 223 23.32 -6.49 -3.43
N SER A 224 22.24 -5.93 -2.89
CA SER A 224 20.97 -5.74 -3.59
C SER A 224 20.93 -4.34 -4.22
N GLU A 225 20.24 -4.20 -5.35
CA GLU A 225 19.99 -2.87 -5.92
C GLU A 225 18.94 -2.12 -5.08
N ASP A 226 19.19 -0.84 -4.77
CA ASP A 226 18.31 -0.06 -3.90
C ASP A 226 17.32 0.79 -4.72
N TRP A 227 16.08 0.34 -4.81
CA TRP A 227 14.96 1.04 -5.46
C TRP A 227 13.97 1.63 -4.44
N ARG A 228 14.34 1.72 -3.15
CA ARG A 228 13.45 2.23 -2.09
C ARG A 228 13.21 3.75 -2.17
N THR A 229 13.92 4.48 -3.01
CA THR A 229 13.75 5.94 -3.17
C THR A 229 12.93 6.31 -4.40
N GLU A 230 12.51 5.32 -5.18
CA GLU A 230 11.69 5.52 -6.37
C GLU A 230 10.29 6.02 -6.00
N ASP A 231 9.73 6.90 -6.84
CA ASP A 231 8.32 7.26 -6.74
C ASP A 231 7.43 6.06 -7.10
N LEU A 232 6.11 6.22 -6.93
CA LEU A 232 5.18 5.13 -7.17
C LEU A 232 5.10 4.70 -8.64
N GLU A 233 5.28 5.62 -9.59
CA GLU A 233 5.22 5.31 -11.02
C GLU A 233 6.44 4.45 -11.41
N GLN A 234 7.63 4.83 -10.93
CA GLN A 234 8.84 4.04 -11.10
C GLN A 234 8.74 2.69 -10.38
N THR A 235 8.22 2.66 -9.15
CA THR A 235 7.97 1.41 -8.42
C THR A 235 7.05 0.47 -9.22
N VAL A 236 5.97 1.00 -9.82
CA VAL A 236 5.07 0.23 -10.70
C VAL A 236 5.82 -0.27 -11.94
N ALA A 237 6.69 0.54 -12.55
CA ALA A 237 7.51 0.12 -13.68
C ALA A 237 8.46 -1.04 -13.30
N ARG A 238 9.10 -0.97 -12.13
CA ARG A 238 9.98 -2.03 -11.61
C ARG A 238 9.23 -3.31 -11.32
N LEU A 239 8.07 -3.20 -10.66
CA LEU A 239 7.18 -4.33 -10.41
C LEU A 239 6.75 -4.97 -11.73
N ALA A 240 6.33 -4.18 -12.72
CA ALA A 240 5.93 -4.70 -14.02
C ALA A 240 7.08 -5.45 -14.74
N GLY A 241 8.34 -5.05 -14.53
CA GLY A 241 9.52 -5.66 -15.15
C GLY A 241 10.16 -6.84 -14.39
N CYS A 242 9.80 -7.06 -13.12
CA CYS A 242 10.41 -8.11 -12.29
C CYS A 242 9.84 -9.51 -12.56
N ALA A 243 10.57 -10.54 -12.12
CA ALA A 243 10.12 -11.93 -12.18
C ALA A 243 9.04 -12.21 -11.14
N LEU A 244 9.31 -11.87 -9.87
CA LEU A 244 8.37 -11.99 -8.76
C LEU A 244 8.72 -11.00 -7.65
N VAL A 245 7.82 -10.88 -6.66
CA VAL A 245 8.01 -10.03 -5.48
C VAL A 245 7.94 -10.86 -4.21
N ALA A 246 8.80 -10.55 -3.24
CA ALA A 246 8.92 -11.29 -2.01
C ALA A 246 8.97 -10.39 -0.77
N GLY A 247 8.39 -10.85 0.34
CA GLY A 247 8.39 -10.11 1.60
C GLY A 247 7.23 -10.46 2.53
N GLU A 248 7.21 -9.82 3.69
CA GLU A 248 6.09 -9.90 4.63
C GLU A 248 4.87 -9.22 4.03
N LEU A 249 3.67 -9.79 4.23
CA LEU A 249 2.42 -9.19 3.75
C LEU A 249 2.38 -7.69 4.09
N SER A 250 2.30 -6.81 3.10
CA SER A 250 2.41 -5.35 3.27
C SER A 250 1.83 -4.61 2.08
N GLY A 251 1.74 -3.28 2.16
CA GLY A 251 1.26 -2.44 1.05
C GLY A 251 1.96 -2.74 -0.29
N PRO A 252 3.30 -2.82 -0.32
CA PRO A 252 4.03 -3.20 -1.54
C PRO A 252 3.72 -4.59 -2.10
N LEU A 253 3.42 -5.61 -1.29
CA LEU A 253 2.97 -6.90 -1.85
C LEU A 253 1.55 -6.82 -2.42
N HIS A 254 0.68 -6.00 -1.84
CA HIS A 254 -0.61 -5.72 -2.47
C HIS A 254 -0.43 -4.96 -3.78
N LEU A 255 0.50 -4.01 -3.85
CA LEU A 255 0.85 -3.34 -5.10
C LEU A 255 1.36 -4.34 -6.16
N ALA A 256 2.18 -5.31 -5.76
CA ALA A 256 2.66 -6.37 -6.64
C ALA A 256 1.51 -7.20 -7.24
N ALA A 257 0.50 -7.56 -6.43
CA ALA A 257 -0.69 -8.24 -6.94
C ALA A 257 -1.41 -7.38 -7.98
N TYR A 258 -1.51 -6.06 -7.74
CA TYR A 258 -2.08 -5.13 -8.71
C TYR A 258 -1.20 -4.88 -9.93
N CYS A 259 0.08 -5.20 -9.90
CA CYS A 259 0.96 -5.22 -11.07
C CYS A 259 0.96 -6.60 -11.77
N ALA A 260 0.02 -7.48 -11.40
CA ALA A 260 -0.09 -8.85 -11.90
C ALA A 260 1.18 -9.70 -11.69
N LYS A 261 1.88 -9.51 -10.57
CA LYS A 261 3.14 -10.21 -10.29
C LYS A 261 2.96 -11.38 -9.33
N PRO A 262 3.65 -12.52 -9.57
CA PRO A 262 3.75 -13.59 -8.58
C PRO A 262 4.35 -13.07 -7.26
N ILE A 263 3.86 -13.61 -6.15
CA ILE A 263 4.25 -13.20 -4.80
C ILE A 263 4.77 -14.40 -4.02
N VAL A 264 5.91 -14.24 -3.35
CA VAL A 264 6.40 -15.16 -2.31
C VAL A 264 6.31 -14.45 -0.96
N THR A 265 5.55 -14.99 -0.02
CA THR A 265 5.30 -14.29 1.25
C THR A 265 5.37 -15.21 2.46
N TRP A 266 5.59 -14.59 3.62
CA TRP A 266 5.45 -15.21 4.93
C TRP A 266 4.67 -14.26 5.83
N VAL A 267 3.78 -14.84 6.63
CA VAL A 267 2.87 -14.05 7.46
C VAL A 267 2.43 -14.89 8.64
N PRO A 268 2.56 -14.42 9.89
CA PRO A 268 1.97 -15.13 11.02
C PRO A 268 0.44 -15.05 10.90
N GLU A 269 -0.27 -16.02 11.46
CA GLU A 269 -1.73 -16.05 11.50
C GLU A 269 -2.40 -16.30 10.14
N LYS A 270 -2.96 -17.50 9.98
CA LYS A 270 -3.75 -17.93 8.81
C LYS A 270 -4.87 -16.96 8.38
N SER A 271 -5.42 -16.18 9.32
CA SER A 271 -6.44 -15.18 9.04
C SER A 271 -5.94 -14.04 8.13
N ARG A 272 -4.68 -13.63 8.29
CA ARG A 272 -4.04 -12.58 7.48
C ARG A 272 -3.81 -13.07 6.06
N LEU A 273 -3.35 -14.32 5.94
CA LEU A 273 -3.20 -14.97 4.64
C LEU A 273 -4.56 -15.10 3.92
N THR A 274 -5.61 -15.50 4.63
CA THR A 274 -6.97 -15.56 4.08
C THR A 274 -7.42 -14.19 3.56
N ASN A 275 -7.12 -13.11 4.28
CA ASN A 275 -7.41 -11.75 3.84
C ASN A 275 -6.57 -11.33 2.62
N ALA A 276 -5.29 -11.71 2.57
CA ALA A 276 -4.44 -11.45 1.42
C ALA A 276 -4.98 -12.10 0.13
N PHE A 277 -5.37 -13.38 0.21
CA PHE A 277 -6.00 -14.09 -0.92
C PHE A 277 -7.31 -13.45 -1.36
N ARG A 278 -8.17 -13.05 -0.42
CA ARG A 278 -9.42 -12.32 -0.74
C ARG A 278 -9.17 -10.98 -1.42
N ARG A 279 -7.98 -10.40 -1.24
CA ARG A 279 -7.57 -9.10 -1.77
C ARG A 279 -6.55 -9.22 -2.90
N ASN A 280 -6.54 -10.37 -3.57
CA ASN A 280 -5.82 -10.65 -4.79
C ASN A 280 -6.83 -10.72 -5.96
N PRO A 281 -7.29 -9.57 -6.49
CA PRO A 281 -8.38 -9.55 -7.49
C PRO A 281 -7.99 -10.20 -8.83
N PHE A 282 -6.69 -10.35 -9.10
CA PHE A 282 -6.19 -10.93 -10.35
C PHE A 282 -5.74 -12.39 -10.21
N ASN A 283 -5.95 -12.99 -9.03
CA ASN A 283 -5.54 -14.37 -8.72
C ASN A 283 -4.07 -14.64 -9.08
N VAL A 284 -3.18 -13.66 -8.86
CA VAL A 284 -1.74 -13.87 -9.10
C VAL A 284 -1.24 -15.04 -8.26
N PRO A 285 -0.25 -15.83 -8.72
CA PRO A 285 0.32 -16.89 -7.90
C PRO A 285 0.86 -16.34 -6.58
N VAL A 286 0.45 -16.94 -5.46
CA VAL A 286 0.98 -16.62 -4.12
C VAL A 286 1.57 -17.88 -3.51
N THR A 287 2.88 -17.90 -3.34
CA THR A 287 3.61 -18.96 -2.63
C THR A 287 3.84 -18.54 -1.18
N VAL A 288 3.38 -19.35 -0.25
CA VAL A 288 3.57 -19.13 1.19
C VAL A 288 4.78 -19.91 1.67
N VAL A 289 5.76 -19.21 2.26
CA VAL A 289 6.93 -19.83 2.89
C VAL A 289 6.54 -20.45 4.23
N ARG A 290 5.93 -19.62 5.10
CA ARG A 290 5.41 -19.99 6.42
C ARG A 290 4.17 -19.15 6.75
N ASP A 291 3.22 -19.72 7.47
CA ASP A 291 2.01 -19.04 7.95
C ASP A 291 1.93 -18.91 9.50
N ASP A 292 3.03 -19.24 10.18
CA ASP A 292 3.14 -19.29 11.64
C ASP A 292 4.26 -18.40 12.21
N THR A 293 5.08 -17.79 11.36
CA THR A 293 6.20 -16.93 11.76
C THR A 293 6.35 -15.72 10.84
N THR A 294 6.88 -14.63 11.40
CA THR A 294 7.36 -13.45 10.65
C THR A 294 8.80 -13.61 10.19
N ASN A 295 9.51 -14.62 10.69
CA ASN A 295 10.94 -14.83 10.51
C ASN A 295 11.23 -16.31 10.13
N PRO A 296 10.78 -16.78 8.95
CA PRO A 296 11.17 -18.09 8.43
C PRO A 296 12.69 -18.19 8.25
N SER A 297 13.21 -19.43 8.18
CA SER A 297 14.64 -19.62 7.93
C SER A 297 15.04 -19.14 6.52
N PRO A 298 16.24 -18.56 6.34
CA PRO A 298 16.69 -18.10 5.03
C PRO A 298 16.67 -19.18 3.93
N ASP A 299 17.03 -20.42 4.26
CA ASP A 299 17.01 -21.54 3.33
C ASP A 299 15.59 -21.87 2.82
N GLU A 300 14.58 -21.86 3.69
CA GLU A 300 13.18 -22.08 3.30
C GLU A 300 12.70 -20.98 2.35
N VAL A 301 13.03 -19.72 2.64
CA VAL A 301 12.68 -18.57 1.79
C VAL A 301 13.32 -18.76 0.41
N VAL A 302 14.63 -19.03 0.35
CA VAL A 302 15.37 -19.18 -0.91
C VAL A 302 14.86 -20.37 -1.73
N ALA A 303 14.57 -21.51 -1.08
CA ALA A 303 14.03 -22.69 -1.77
C ALA A 303 12.68 -22.38 -2.45
N LYS A 304 11.79 -21.65 -1.76
CA LYS A 304 10.50 -21.23 -2.32
C LYS A 304 10.67 -20.21 -3.44
N LEU A 305 11.61 -19.27 -3.32
CA LEU A 305 11.92 -18.31 -4.38
C LEU A 305 12.39 -19.02 -5.65
N GLN A 306 13.34 -19.94 -5.56
CA GLN A 306 13.84 -20.67 -6.72
C GLN A 306 12.74 -21.48 -7.41
N SER A 307 11.88 -22.15 -6.63
CA SER A 307 10.74 -22.89 -7.17
C SER A 307 9.75 -21.97 -7.87
N ALA A 308 9.48 -20.79 -7.33
CA ALA A 308 8.55 -19.83 -7.92
C ALA A 308 9.11 -19.15 -9.17
N VAL A 309 10.40 -18.79 -9.18
CA VAL A 309 11.09 -18.26 -10.37
C VAL A 309 11.08 -19.28 -11.51
N SER A 310 11.33 -20.56 -11.21
CA SER A 310 11.35 -21.63 -12.22
C SER A 310 9.97 -21.94 -12.83
N ALA A 311 8.89 -21.53 -12.16
CA ALA A 311 7.52 -21.75 -12.60
C ALA A 311 6.91 -20.55 -13.35
N SER A 312 7.61 -19.40 -13.38
CA SER A 312 7.17 -18.15 -14.02
C SER A 312 7.75 -18.01 -15.41
#